data_AF-A0A8X6WNU3-F1
#
_entry.id   AF-A0A8X6WNU3-F1
#
_cell.length_a   1.000
_cell.length_b   1.000
_cell.length_c   1.000
_cell.angle_alpha   90.00
_cell.angle_beta   90.00
_cell.angle_gamma   90.00
#
_symmetry.space_group_name_H-M   'P 1'
#
loop_
_entity.id
_entity.type
_entity.pdbx_description
1 polymer ?
#
loop_
_entity_poly.entity_id
_entity_poly.type
_entity_poly.pdbx_seq_one_letter_code
_entity_poly.pdbx_strand_id
1 'polypeptide(L)'
;MCIAGWKVAGLQDLRNIPLLLFRNCPQTNALRFLEDVIALNHQILVISGRGLSHSLEINKINFLVHLKMFSNGKIVGYLGRVLENFKSNSQFLNDCVFTMIHHLAGDLRSYELFLQPTILRTFSEILKEEMELEQYQEDLIMYILNKFSMEVYKKSLKGGNSDRPGPSTSSCDSPVDSCVSSNLLFPEDDLFWWYLQFEQDNDPISKISEHIPTSKQEILKKLQLKGHITNEKYKQLEEKMELAQRKDGEMSSNEDLMRDSNFDDDITHLLRTLVQAGDRQHIIWLQDVLLEVCYVKLGLNTRLPESIPFHAIKMMLSIPLIPYTEEQQVVLRDKTFLQLLEKLGLHLGSGICQMFPRIPFFWTCDMLFNIATRLGPIKKEKLKFSYDELMLSNPDNSATAKNIGSPVLPPLSSCFTLSSWLTAVQQSKEIFRAAQKNVMLFNPNS
;
A
#
# COMPACT_ATOMS: atom_id res chain seq x y z
N MET A 1 1.00 20.31 24.82
CA MET A 1 1.42 18.90 24.58
C MET A 1 0.43 18.16 23.67
N CYS A 2 -0.88 18.41 23.75
CA CYS A 2 -1.92 17.80 22.89
C CYS A 2 -1.80 18.14 21.39
N ILE A 3 -1.28 19.33 21.03
CA ILE A 3 -1.10 19.78 19.64
C ILE A 3 -0.01 18.96 18.89
N ALA A 4 0.82 18.19 19.58
CA ALA A 4 1.78 17.28 18.94
C ALA A 4 1.17 15.89 18.67
N GLY A 5 0.29 15.39 19.55
CA GLY A 5 -0.22 14.02 19.49
C GLY A 5 -1.08 13.72 18.25
N TRP A 6 -2.02 14.60 17.90
CA TRP A 6 -2.85 14.47 16.69
C TRP A 6 -2.05 14.60 15.38
N LYS A 7 -1.03 15.47 15.34
CA LYS A 7 -0.12 15.57 14.18
C LYS A 7 0.63 14.27 13.98
N VAL A 8 1.16 13.68 15.05
CA VAL A 8 1.85 12.39 15.02
C VAL A 8 0.89 11.26 14.66
N ALA A 9 -0.34 11.28 15.19
CA ALA A 9 -1.39 10.33 14.84
C ALA A 9 -1.65 10.34 13.33
N GLY A 10 -1.65 11.50 12.67
CA GLY A 10 -1.84 11.67 11.22
C GLY A 10 -0.79 11.04 10.32
N LEU A 11 0.41 10.72 10.83
CA LEU A 11 1.56 10.29 10.03
C LEU A 11 1.47 8.82 9.62
N GLN A 12 1.00 8.56 8.40
CA GLN A 12 0.84 7.20 7.89
C GLN A 12 2.15 6.40 7.86
N ASP A 13 3.23 7.03 7.40
CA ASP A 13 4.53 6.36 7.29
C ASP A 13 5.06 5.95 8.66
N LEU A 14 4.97 6.84 9.66
CA LEU A 14 5.34 6.55 11.05
C LEU A 14 4.50 5.41 11.64
N ARG A 15 3.17 5.45 11.45
CA ARG A 15 2.27 4.38 11.92
C ARG A 15 2.62 3.03 11.31
N ASN A 16 3.14 3.02 10.09
CA ASN A 16 3.49 1.81 9.38
C ASN A 16 4.92 1.30 9.64
N ILE A 17 5.76 2.03 10.38
CA ILE A 17 7.13 1.57 10.71
C ILE A 17 7.14 0.22 11.43
N PRO A 18 6.35 -0.02 12.49
CA PRO A 18 6.36 -1.31 13.19
C PRO A 18 5.99 -2.47 12.27
N LEU A 19 5.06 -2.25 11.33
CA LEU A 19 4.69 -3.26 10.34
C LEU A 19 5.89 -3.66 9.46
N LEU A 20 6.67 -2.68 8.99
CA LEU A 20 7.88 -2.94 8.22
C LEU A 20 8.94 -3.65 9.06
N LEU A 21 9.09 -3.27 10.33
CA LEU A 21 10.04 -3.90 11.24
C LEU A 21 9.68 -5.37 11.52
N PHE A 22 8.40 -5.67 11.77
CA PHE A 22 7.94 -7.06 11.91
C PHE A 22 8.26 -7.89 10.66
N ARG A 23 7.99 -7.35 9.45
CA ARG A 23 8.24 -8.06 8.19
C ARG A 23 9.72 -8.32 7.92
N ASN A 24 10.60 -7.49 8.47
CA ASN A 24 12.04 -7.56 8.28
C ASN A 24 12.78 -7.99 9.56
N CYS A 25 12.09 -8.75 10.42
CA CYS A 25 12.67 -9.30 11.63
C CYS A 25 13.98 -10.07 11.31
N PRO A 26 15.11 -9.73 11.94
CA PRO A 26 16.37 -10.41 11.69
C PRO A 26 16.33 -11.86 12.19
N GLN A 27 17.17 -12.72 11.62
CA GLN A 27 17.33 -14.10 12.06
C GLN A 27 18.10 -14.18 13.40
N THR A 28 19.10 -13.31 13.58
CA THR A 28 19.88 -13.19 14.81
C THR A 28 19.22 -12.22 15.79
N ASN A 29 19.20 -12.55 17.08
CA ASN A 29 18.58 -11.73 18.14
C ASN A 29 17.10 -11.38 17.88
N ALA A 30 16.39 -12.25 17.15
CA ALA A 30 15.00 -12.04 16.76
C ALA A 30 14.08 -11.71 17.95
N LEU A 31 14.27 -12.39 19.09
CA LEU A 31 13.38 -12.21 20.25
C LEU A 31 13.44 -10.78 20.82
N ARG A 32 14.64 -10.29 21.19
CA ARG A 32 14.79 -8.90 21.69
C ARG A 32 14.31 -7.86 20.69
N PHE A 33 14.59 -8.07 19.41
CA PHE A 33 14.07 -7.18 18.36
C PHE A 33 12.54 -7.16 18.34
N LEU A 34 11.88 -8.31 18.46
CA LEU A 34 10.42 -8.39 18.50
C LEU A 34 9.84 -7.70 19.74
N GLU A 35 10.48 -7.84 20.90
CA GLU A 35 10.08 -7.13 22.13
C GLU A 35 10.07 -5.61 21.91
N ASP A 36 11.16 -5.06 21.35
CA ASP A 36 11.28 -3.64 21.04
C ASP A 36 10.23 -3.18 20.02
N VAL A 37 9.99 -3.97 18.97
CA VAL A 37 9.01 -3.65 17.92
C VAL A 37 7.58 -3.67 18.46
N ILE A 38 7.25 -4.62 19.34
CA ILE A 38 5.94 -4.72 19.98
C ILE A 38 5.70 -3.51 20.89
N ALA A 39 6.69 -3.14 21.72
CA ALA A 39 6.61 -1.97 22.58
C ALA A 39 6.46 -0.67 21.76
N LEU A 40 7.24 -0.51 20.69
CA LEU A 40 7.14 0.61 19.77
C LEU A 40 5.75 0.69 19.13
N ASN A 41 5.23 -0.46 18.68
CA ASN A 41 3.90 -0.53 18.09
C ASN A 41 2.83 -0.07 19.08
N HIS A 42 2.86 -0.58 20.31
CA HIS A 42 1.93 -0.17 21.37
C HIS A 42 1.99 1.35 21.60
N GLN A 43 3.19 1.93 21.72
CA GLN A 43 3.35 3.38 21.88
C GLN A 43 2.74 4.17 20.72
N ILE A 44 2.98 3.74 19.48
CA ILE A 44 2.41 4.38 18.27
C ILE A 44 0.88 4.28 18.26
N LEU A 45 0.31 3.12 18.64
CA LEU A 45 -1.14 2.94 18.72
C LEU A 45 -1.76 3.83 19.81
N VAL A 46 -1.13 3.94 20.98
CA VAL A 46 -1.59 4.82 22.07
C VAL A 46 -1.52 6.29 21.65
N ILE A 47 -0.44 6.72 21.01
CA ILE A 47 -0.31 8.10 20.50
C ILE A 47 -1.38 8.37 19.43
N SER A 48 -1.61 7.40 18.53
CA SER A 48 -2.62 7.50 17.49
C SER A 48 -4.04 7.57 18.07
N GLY A 49 -4.36 6.72 19.05
CA GLY A 49 -5.65 6.70 19.73
C GLY A 49 -5.95 7.97 20.53
N ARG A 50 -4.95 8.51 21.25
CA ARG A 50 -5.08 9.78 22.00
C ARG A 50 -5.16 11.01 21.09
N GLY A 51 -4.61 10.95 19.87
CA GLY A 51 -4.70 12.02 18.88
C GLY A 51 -6.07 12.13 18.21
N LEU A 52 -6.83 11.03 18.14
CA LEU A 52 -8.15 10.96 17.51
C LEU A 52 -9.27 11.57 18.35
N SER A 53 -9.14 11.57 19.68
CA SER A 53 -10.14 12.13 20.60
C SER A 53 -10.21 13.66 20.60
N HIS A 54 -9.29 14.35 19.90
CA HIS A 54 -9.24 15.82 19.86
C HIS A 54 -9.24 16.41 18.43
N SER A 55 -9.42 15.58 17.39
CA SER A 55 -9.41 16.03 16.00
C SER A 55 -10.80 16.48 15.54
N LEU A 56 -10.93 17.78 15.27
CA LEU A 56 -12.05 18.35 14.52
C LEU A 56 -11.86 18.03 13.02
N GLU A 57 -12.69 17.09 12.56
CA GLU A 57 -13.42 17.09 11.29
C GLU A 57 -12.85 16.66 9.92
N ILE A 58 -11.56 16.39 9.65
CA ILE A 58 -11.18 16.11 8.23
C ILE A 58 -10.51 14.75 7.94
N ASN A 59 -9.86 14.08 8.89
CA ASN A 59 -9.24 12.78 8.62
C ASN A 59 -9.29 11.87 9.85
N LYS A 60 -10.48 11.35 10.19
CA LYS A 60 -10.56 10.23 11.14
C LYS A 60 -9.83 9.05 10.52
N ILE A 61 -8.61 8.81 10.98
CA ILE A 61 -7.87 7.60 10.62
C ILE A 61 -8.76 6.43 10.97
N ASN A 62 -9.09 5.61 9.97
CA ASN A 62 -9.80 4.38 10.21
C ASN A 62 -8.82 3.41 10.87
N PHE A 63 -8.80 3.45 12.21
CA PHE A 63 -7.89 2.67 13.03
C PHE A 63 -8.04 1.16 12.76
N LEU A 64 -9.25 0.69 12.47
CA LEU A 64 -9.50 -0.70 12.08
C LEU A 64 -8.81 -1.05 10.74
N VAL A 65 -8.86 -0.15 9.75
CA VAL A 65 -8.16 -0.35 8.47
C VAL A 65 -6.64 -0.43 8.69
N HIS A 66 -6.10 0.40 9.59
CA HIS A 66 -4.68 0.33 9.92
C HIS A 66 -4.32 -0.99 10.65
N LEU A 67 -5.10 -1.38 11.66
CA LEU A 67 -4.91 -2.63 12.40
C LEU A 67 -5.01 -3.87 11.50
N LYS A 68 -5.85 -3.83 10.46
CA LYS A 68 -5.98 -4.93 9.50
C LYS A 68 -4.65 -5.30 8.85
N MET A 69 -3.72 -4.36 8.69
CA MET A 69 -2.39 -4.64 8.14
C MET A 69 -1.53 -5.53 9.05
N PHE A 70 -1.86 -5.63 10.34
CA PHE A 70 -1.21 -6.52 11.31
C PHE A 70 -1.88 -7.90 11.40
N SER A 71 -3.02 -8.12 10.71
CA SER A 71 -3.73 -9.41 10.66
C SER A 71 -3.02 -10.42 9.75
N ASN A 72 -1.74 -10.71 10.05
CA ASN A 72 -0.86 -11.60 9.31
C ASN A 72 -0.42 -12.76 10.21
N GLY A 73 -0.47 -14.00 9.70
CA GLY A 73 -0.12 -15.20 10.47
C GLY A 73 1.31 -15.21 11.02
N LYS A 74 2.28 -14.62 10.30
CA LYS A 74 3.67 -14.46 10.77
C LYS A 74 3.77 -13.46 11.92
N ILE A 75 3.08 -12.33 11.83
CA ILE A 75 3.06 -11.32 12.91
C ILE A 75 2.42 -11.93 14.16
N VAL A 76 1.30 -12.63 14.01
CA VAL A 76 0.65 -13.35 15.12
C VAL A 76 1.57 -14.44 15.68
N GLY A 77 2.31 -15.15 14.83
CA GLY A 77 3.34 -16.09 15.26
C GLY A 77 4.47 -15.43 16.07
N TYR A 78 4.86 -14.20 15.73
CA TYR A 78 5.83 -13.43 16.53
C TYR A 78 5.28 -13.02 17.89
N LEU A 79 4.01 -12.62 17.98
CA LEU A 79 3.35 -12.35 19.27
C LEU A 79 3.32 -13.60 20.14
N GLY A 80 2.97 -14.75 19.55
CA GLY A 80 3.03 -16.05 20.21
C GLY A 80 4.42 -16.39 20.74
N ARG A 81 5.45 -16.20 19.90
CA ARG A 81 6.85 -16.46 20.27
C ARG A 81 7.33 -15.59 21.43
N VAL A 82 6.90 -14.34 21.53
CA VAL A 82 7.23 -13.48 22.69
C VAL A 82 6.47 -13.94 23.93
N LEU A 83 5.22 -14.41 23.79
CA LEU A 83 4.44 -14.96 24.90
C LEU A 83 4.95 -16.31 25.43
N GLU A 84 5.72 -17.09 24.66
CA GLU A 84 6.37 -18.30 25.19
C GLU A 84 7.25 -17.99 26.42
N ASN A 85 7.73 -16.73 26.52
CA ASN A 85 8.54 -16.23 27.63
C ASN A 85 7.74 -15.43 28.67
N PHE A 86 6.41 -15.58 28.71
CA PHE A 86 5.47 -14.79 29.53
C PHE A 86 5.96 -14.52 30.97
N LYS A 87 6.45 -15.56 31.66
CA LYS A 87 7.00 -15.47 33.03
C LYS A 87 8.21 -14.56 33.19
N SER A 88 9.11 -14.57 32.19
CA SER A 88 10.34 -13.79 32.22
C SER A 88 10.17 -12.38 31.64
N ASN A 89 9.08 -12.15 30.90
CA ASN A 89 8.77 -10.86 30.32
C ASN A 89 8.35 -9.86 31.41
N SER A 90 8.60 -8.57 31.14
CA SER A 90 7.99 -7.52 31.96
C SER A 90 6.47 -7.51 31.79
N GLN A 91 5.74 -7.12 32.86
CA GLN A 91 4.28 -6.93 32.80
C GLN A 91 3.89 -6.01 31.63
N PHE A 92 4.59 -4.89 31.46
CA PHE A 92 4.37 -3.96 30.35
C PHE A 92 4.44 -4.63 28.96
N LEU A 93 5.45 -5.49 28.73
CA LEU A 93 5.59 -6.19 27.46
C LEU A 93 4.44 -7.18 27.24
N ASN A 94 4.06 -7.94 28.28
CA ASN A 94 2.93 -8.85 28.21
C ASN A 94 1.63 -8.08 27.90
N ASP A 95 1.39 -6.94 28.55
CA ASP A 95 0.25 -6.07 28.27
C ASP A 95 0.24 -5.55 26.84
N CYS A 96 1.41 -5.17 26.31
CA CYS A 96 1.54 -4.76 24.91
C CYS A 96 1.12 -5.88 23.95
N VAL A 97 1.54 -7.12 24.24
CA VAL A 97 1.13 -8.28 23.43
C VAL A 97 -0.37 -8.52 23.56
N PHE A 98 -0.92 -8.61 24.78
CA PHE A 98 -2.35 -8.84 24.99
C PHE A 98 -3.22 -7.75 24.38
N THR A 99 -2.78 -6.49 24.42
CA THR A 99 -3.44 -5.37 23.73
C THR A 99 -3.53 -5.64 22.22
N MET A 100 -2.44 -6.10 21.60
CA MET A 100 -2.44 -6.46 20.18
C MET A 100 -3.35 -7.66 19.89
N ILE A 101 -3.34 -8.69 20.73
CA ILE A 101 -4.22 -9.85 20.58
C ILE A 101 -5.68 -9.43 20.70
N HIS A 102 -6.02 -8.54 21.64
CA HIS A 102 -7.36 -8.00 21.80
C HIS A 102 -7.83 -7.27 20.54
N HIS A 103 -7.01 -6.40 19.96
CA HIS A 103 -7.34 -5.71 18.71
C HIS A 103 -7.52 -6.67 17.53
N LEU A 104 -6.67 -7.70 17.41
CA LEU A 104 -6.73 -8.63 16.29
C LEU A 104 -7.86 -9.66 16.43
N ALA A 105 -8.02 -10.29 17.60
CA ALA A 105 -8.99 -11.35 17.85
C ALA A 105 -10.37 -10.82 18.26
N GLY A 106 -10.40 -9.72 19.02
CA GLY A 106 -11.62 -9.05 19.49
C GLY A 106 -12.16 -8.07 18.45
N ASP A 107 -11.46 -6.95 18.24
CA ASP A 107 -11.97 -5.84 17.41
C ASP A 107 -12.10 -6.23 15.92
N LEU A 108 -11.05 -6.83 15.34
CA LEU A 108 -11.07 -7.29 13.95
C LEU A 108 -11.75 -8.65 13.75
N ARG A 109 -12.06 -9.36 14.84
CA ARG A 109 -12.63 -10.72 14.81
C ARG A 109 -11.77 -11.76 14.08
N SER A 110 -10.47 -11.52 13.93
CA SER A 110 -9.50 -12.40 13.26
C SER A 110 -8.94 -13.47 14.22
N TYR A 111 -9.79 -14.07 15.07
CA TYR A 111 -9.36 -15.06 16.08
C TYR A 111 -8.75 -16.32 15.45
N GLU A 112 -9.15 -16.65 14.21
CA GLU A 112 -8.64 -17.80 13.43
C GLU A 112 -7.11 -17.79 13.31
N LEU A 113 -6.48 -16.60 13.27
CA LEU A 113 -5.02 -16.44 13.17
C LEU A 113 -4.28 -16.93 14.42
N PHE A 114 -4.96 -16.99 15.57
CA PHE A 114 -4.41 -17.42 16.86
C PHE A 114 -4.58 -18.91 17.11
N LEU A 115 -5.26 -19.64 16.23
CA LEU A 115 -5.46 -21.09 16.33
C LEU A 115 -4.20 -21.89 15.92
N GLN A 116 -3.01 -21.32 16.16
CA GLN A 116 -1.73 -21.95 15.92
C GLN A 116 -1.36 -22.85 17.11
N PRO A 117 -0.88 -24.09 16.90
CA PRO A 117 -0.60 -25.02 17.99
C PRO A 117 0.37 -24.48 19.06
N THR A 118 1.36 -23.67 18.67
CA THR A 118 2.30 -23.04 19.60
C THR A 118 1.58 -22.05 20.51
N ILE A 119 0.78 -21.15 19.94
CA ILE A 119 0.01 -20.14 20.67
C ILE A 119 -0.99 -20.80 21.63
N LEU A 120 -1.75 -21.80 21.16
CA LEU A 120 -2.74 -22.51 21.98
C LEU A 120 -2.09 -23.24 23.16
N ARG A 121 -0.89 -23.80 22.96
CA ARG A 121 -0.09 -24.40 24.02
C ARG A 121 0.33 -23.35 25.05
N THR A 122 0.92 -22.25 24.61
CA THR A 122 1.34 -21.14 25.47
C THR A 122 0.18 -20.60 26.30
N PHE A 123 -0.98 -20.38 25.69
CA PHE A 123 -2.20 -19.98 26.41
C PHE A 123 -2.64 -20.99 27.47
N SER A 124 -2.58 -22.29 27.15
CA SER A 124 -2.91 -23.34 28.10
C SER A 124 -1.89 -23.43 29.24
N GLU A 125 -0.63 -23.13 28.99
CA GLU A 125 0.43 -23.07 30.01
C GLU A 125 0.22 -21.86 30.93
N ILE A 126 -0.03 -20.68 30.36
CA ILE A 126 -0.31 -19.45 31.12
C ILE A 126 -1.51 -19.64 32.08
N LEU A 127 -2.60 -20.26 31.62
CA LEU A 127 -3.78 -20.50 32.48
C LEU A 127 -3.57 -21.57 33.56
N LYS A 128 -2.62 -22.48 33.38
CA LYS A 128 -2.31 -23.52 34.39
C LYS A 128 -1.41 -23.01 35.50
N GLU A 129 -0.70 -21.91 35.26
CA GLU A 129 0.22 -21.34 36.21
C GLU A 129 -0.54 -20.55 37.28
N GLU A 130 -0.10 -20.65 38.54
CA GLU A 130 -0.65 -19.87 39.67
C GLU A 130 -0.17 -18.41 39.65
N MET A 131 -0.21 -17.75 38.49
CA MET A 131 0.15 -16.34 38.37
C MET A 131 -1.11 -15.47 38.32
N GLU A 132 -1.03 -14.26 38.88
CA GLU A 132 -2.10 -13.29 38.80
C GLU A 132 -2.20 -12.76 37.36
N LEU A 133 -3.23 -13.22 36.64
CA LEU A 133 -3.64 -12.65 35.37
C LEU A 133 -4.65 -11.53 35.62
N GLU A 134 -4.59 -10.49 34.79
CA GLU A 134 -5.69 -9.52 34.76
C GLU A 134 -6.92 -10.18 34.10
N GLN A 135 -8.11 -9.91 34.63
CA GLN A 135 -9.36 -10.56 34.17
C GLN A 135 -9.54 -10.52 32.65
N TYR A 136 -9.20 -9.40 32.01
CA TYR A 136 -9.33 -9.26 30.56
C TYR A 136 -8.39 -10.19 29.78
N GLN A 137 -7.21 -10.50 30.32
CA GLN A 137 -6.24 -11.39 29.70
C GLN A 137 -6.76 -12.83 29.77
N GLU A 138 -7.27 -13.23 30.93
CA GLU A 138 -7.92 -14.53 31.12
C GLU A 138 -9.12 -14.70 30.18
N ASP A 139 -10.03 -13.73 30.16
CA ASP A 139 -11.22 -13.72 29.30
C ASP A 139 -10.84 -13.84 27.81
N LEU A 140 -9.79 -13.14 27.38
CA LEU A 140 -9.32 -13.16 26.01
C LEU A 140 -8.72 -14.52 25.62
N ILE A 141 -7.91 -15.11 26.51
CA ILE A 141 -7.37 -16.46 26.30
C ILE A 141 -8.52 -17.47 26.21
N MET A 142 -9.44 -17.44 27.17
CA MET A 142 -10.59 -18.34 27.23
C MET A 142 -11.49 -18.18 26.00
N TYR A 143 -11.71 -16.95 25.53
CA TYR A 143 -12.43 -16.68 24.29
C TYR A 143 -11.79 -17.42 23.10
N ILE A 144 -10.48 -17.31 22.92
CA ILE A 144 -9.77 -17.96 21.80
C ILE A 144 -9.79 -19.49 21.93
N LEU A 145 -9.55 -20.04 23.13
CA LEU A 145 -9.58 -21.49 23.37
C LEU A 145 -10.99 -22.10 23.19
N ASN A 146 -12.03 -21.37 23.57
CA ASN A 146 -13.41 -21.79 23.33
C ASN A 146 -13.75 -21.78 21.83
N LYS A 147 -13.29 -20.77 21.08
CA LYS A 147 -13.41 -20.74 19.62
C LYS A 147 -12.70 -21.93 18.97
N PHE A 148 -11.48 -22.24 19.40
CA PHE A 148 -10.76 -23.43 18.95
C PHE A 148 -11.58 -24.71 19.17
N SER A 149 -12.09 -24.90 20.39
CA SER A 149 -12.88 -26.08 20.74
C SER A 149 -14.10 -26.23 19.83
N MET A 150 -14.85 -25.13 19.61
CA MET A 150 -15.99 -25.12 18.70
C MET A 150 -15.63 -25.51 17.26
N GLU A 151 -14.49 -25.04 16.75
CA GLU A 151 -14.03 -25.41 15.40
C GLU A 151 -13.64 -26.90 15.30
N VAL A 152 -13.05 -27.47 16.35
CA VAL A 152 -12.77 -28.92 16.42
C VAL A 152 -14.08 -29.73 16.41
N TYR A 153 -15.07 -29.34 17.23
CA TYR A 153 -16.39 -29.98 17.26
C TYR A 153 -17.10 -29.94 15.90
N LYS A 154 -17.11 -28.77 15.22
CA LYS A 154 -17.72 -28.63 13.88
C LYS A 154 -17.05 -29.53 12.84
N LYS A 155 -15.73 -29.67 12.88
CA LYS A 155 -14.99 -30.54 11.96
C LYS A 155 -15.31 -32.02 12.19
N SER A 156 -15.45 -32.44 13.45
CA SER A 156 -15.86 -33.80 13.81
C SER A 156 -17.26 -34.15 13.26
N LEU A 157 -18.20 -33.20 13.31
CA LEU A 157 -19.56 -33.39 12.76
C LEU A 157 -19.58 -33.50 11.23
N LYS A 158 -18.69 -32.80 10.52
CA LYS A 158 -18.62 -32.83 9.04
C LYS A 158 -17.89 -34.06 8.48
N GLY A 159 -17.04 -34.72 9.28
CA GLY A 159 -16.33 -35.94 8.89
C GLY A 159 -17.15 -37.23 8.97
N GLY A 160 -18.38 -37.18 9.49
CA GLY A 160 -19.22 -38.37 9.74
C GLY A 160 -20.11 -38.84 8.59
N ASN A 161 -20.26 -38.06 7.52
CA ASN A 161 -21.16 -38.40 6.40
C ASN A 161 -20.40 -38.43 5.06
N SER A 162 -19.58 -39.46 4.85
CA SER A 162 -19.23 -39.94 3.52
C SER A 162 -19.01 -41.44 3.59
N ASP A 163 -20.11 -42.20 3.55
CA ASP A 163 -20.16 -43.54 2.94
C ASP A 163 -21.60 -44.06 3.00
N ARG A 164 -22.38 -43.79 1.94
CA ARG A 164 -23.30 -44.75 1.29
C ARG A 164 -24.05 -44.11 0.11
N PRO A 165 -24.24 -44.85 -1.01
CA PRO A 165 -24.92 -44.33 -2.19
C PRO A 165 -26.42 -44.69 -2.24
N GLY A 166 -27.23 -43.71 -2.69
CA GLY A 166 -28.55 -43.87 -3.33
C GLY A 166 -29.80 -43.71 -2.44
N PRO A 167 -31.00 -43.54 -3.02
CA PRO A 167 -31.39 -42.60 -4.09
C PRO A 167 -32.57 -41.68 -3.67
N SER A 168 -32.70 -40.58 -4.42
CA SER A 168 -33.77 -39.57 -4.53
C SER A 168 -35.17 -39.86 -3.94
N THR A 169 -35.72 -38.89 -3.19
CA THR A 169 -37.06 -38.25 -3.40
C THR A 169 -37.30 -37.09 -2.41
N SER A 170 -37.54 -35.88 -2.91
CA SER A 170 -38.52 -34.87 -2.40
C SER A 170 -38.25 -33.51 -3.09
N SER A 171 -39.00 -33.19 -4.15
CA SER A 171 -40.17 -32.30 -4.14
C SER A 171 -39.88 -30.84 -3.74
N CYS A 172 -39.93 -30.02 -4.78
CA CYS A 172 -40.19 -28.57 -4.87
C CYS A 172 -40.85 -27.87 -3.67
N ASP A 173 -40.38 -26.64 -3.39
CA ASP A 173 -41.15 -25.44 -3.74
C ASP A 173 -40.26 -24.19 -3.75
N SER A 174 -40.19 -23.55 -4.91
CA SER A 174 -39.67 -22.20 -5.10
C SER A 174 -40.84 -21.21 -5.13
N PRO A 175 -40.58 -19.94 -4.81
CA PRO A 175 -41.14 -18.89 -5.65
C PRO A 175 -40.03 -18.03 -6.25
N VAL A 176 -40.16 -17.84 -7.55
CA VAL A 176 -39.35 -17.00 -8.42
C VAL A 176 -39.91 -15.57 -8.39
N ASP A 177 -39.01 -14.63 -8.70
CA ASP A 177 -39.23 -13.25 -9.17
C ASP A 177 -39.51 -12.15 -8.14
N SER A 178 -38.55 -11.24 -8.01
CA SER A 178 -38.57 -10.05 -8.88
C SER A 178 -37.22 -9.34 -8.88
N CYS A 179 -36.58 -9.34 -10.04
CA CYS A 179 -35.53 -8.42 -10.42
C CYS A 179 -36.10 -6.99 -10.45
N VAL A 180 -35.54 -6.09 -9.64
CA VAL A 180 -35.66 -4.65 -9.85
C VAL A 180 -34.25 -4.08 -9.95
N SER A 181 -33.85 -3.91 -11.21
CA SER A 181 -32.83 -3.04 -11.78
C SER A 181 -32.12 -2.10 -10.81
N SER A 182 -30.93 -2.49 -10.39
CA SER A 182 -29.92 -1.54 -9.92
C SER A 182 -29.27 -0.90 -11.14
N ASN A 183 -29.52 0.39 -11.32
CA ASN A 183 -28.86 1.27 -12.28
C ASN A 183 -27.33 1.05 -12.26
N LEU A 184 -26.80 0.42 -13.31
CA LEU A 184 -25.37 0.32 -13.60
C LEU A 184 -24.87 1.69 -14.08
N LEU A 185 -24.61 2.58 -13.13
CA LEU A 185 -23.62 3.65 -13.32
C LEU A 185 -22.24 3.00 -13.19
N PHE A 186 -21.67 2.56 -14.31
CA PHE A 186 -20.28 2.15 -14.36
C PHE A 186 -19.38 3.36 -14.02
N PRO A 187 -18.32 3.21 -13.21
CA PRO A 187 -17.39 4.30 -12.92
C PRO A 187 -16.75 4.81 -14.22
N GLU A 188 -16.74 6.13 -14.43
CA GLU A 188 -16.40 6.81 -15.69
C GLU A 188 -14.98 6.57 -16.27
N ASP A 189 -14.14 5.74 -15.65
CA ASP A 189 -12.68 5.61 -15.89
C ASP A 189 -12.19 4.22 -16.37
N ASP A 190 -13.08 3.28 -16.67
CA ASP A 190 -12.68 1.94 -17.14
C ASP A 190 -12.32 1.87 -18.64
N LEU A 191 -12.66 2.90 -19.42
CA LEU A 191 -12.50 2.94 -20.88
C LEU A 191 -11.04 2.75 -21.35
N PHE A 192 -10.09 3.39 -20.67
CA PHE A 192 -8.66 3.28 -21.01
C PHE A 192 -8.11 1.87 -20.79
N TRP A 193 -8.60 1.18 -19.75
CA TRP A 193 -8.14 -0.16 -19.42
C TRP A 193 -8.61 -1.18 -20.44
N TRP A 194 -9.84 -1.04 -20.94
CA TRP A 194 -10.33 -1.84 -22.05
C TRP A 194 -9.58 -1.54 -23.35
N TYR A 195 -9.24 -0.27 -23.59
CA TYR A 195 -8.40 0.10 -24.73
C TYR A 195 -7.02 -0.60 -24.69
N LEU A 196 -6.32 -0.56 -23.54
CA LEU A 196 -5.05 -1.27 -23.38
C LEU A 196 -5.18 -2.78 -23.65
N GLN A 197 -6.33 -3.40 -23.35
CA GLN A 197 -6.53 -4.83 -23.58
C GLN A 197 -6.67 -5.20 -25.06
N PHE A 198 -7.36 -4.37 -25.83
CA PHE A 198 -7.77 -4.74 -27.19
C PHE A 198 -7.04 -3.96 -28.29
N GLU A 199 -6.15 -3.01 -27.97
CA GLU A 199 -5.44 -2.15 -28.92
C GLU A 199 -4.81 -2.90 -30.11
N GLN A 200 -4.27 -4.10 -29.85
CA GLN A 200 -3.59 -4.93 -30.85
C GLN A 200 -4.53 -5.82 -31.65
N ASP A 201 -5.83 -5.83 -31.32
CA ASP A 201 -6.82 -6.59 -32.07
C ASP A 201 -7.12 -5.94 -33.43
N ASN A 202 -7.72 -6.74 -34.31
CA ASN A 202 -8.19 -6.27 -35.60
C ASN A 202 -9.29 -5.21 -35.45
N ASP A 203 -10.11 -5.32 -34.39
CA ASP A 203 -11.16 -4.36 -34.05
C ASP A 203 -11.23 -4.09 -32.54
N PRO A 204 -10.31 -3.25 -32.02
CA PRO A 204 -10.25 -2.87 -30.61
C PRO A 204 -11.57 -2.28 -30.12
N ILE A 205 -12.19 -1.42 -30.92
CA ILE A 205 -13.35 -0.64 -30.49
C ILE A 205 -14.61 -1.50 -30.41
N SER A 206 -14.77 -2.47 -31.31
CA SER A 206 -15.86 -3.44 -31.20
C SER A 206 -15.74 -4.31 -29.96
N LYS A 207 -14.54 -4.78 -29.62
CA LYS A 207 -14.34 -5.55 -28.38
C LYS A 207 -14.57 -4.70 -27.12
N ILE A 208 -14.14 -3.44 -27.11
CA ILE A 208 -14.47 -2.51 -26.01
C ILE A 208 -15.99 -2.30 -25.90
N SER A 209 -16.70 -2.22 -27.04
CA SER A 209 -18.16 -2.06 -27.10
C SER A 209 -18.94 -3.30 -26.62
N GLU A 210 -18.33 -4.48 -26.55
CA GLU A 210 -18.93 -5.68 -25.94
C GLU A 210 -18.93 -5.59 -24.40
N HIS A 211 -17.96 -4.87 -23.83
CA HIS A 211 -17.80 -4.73 -22.38
C HIS A 211 -18.35 -3.41 -21.81
N ILE A 212 -18.62 -2.41 -22.66
CA ILE A 212 -19.16 -1.12 -22.26
C ILE A 212 -20.42 -0.83 -23.09
N PRO A 213 -21.58 -0.53 -22.46
CA PRO A 213 -22.82 -0.22 -23.17
C PRO A 213 -22.78 1.21 -23.75
N THR A 214 -21.87 1.48 -24.68
CA THR A 214 -21.69 2.78 -25.35
C THR A 214 -21.44 2.56 -26.84
N SER A 215 -21.87 3.50 -27.69
CA SER A 215 -21.65 3.37 -29.14
C SER A 215 -20.16 3.41 -29.51
N LYS A 216 -19.78 2.66 -30.55
CA LYS A 216 -18.39 2.56 -31.03
C LYS A 216 -17.78 3.93 -31.38
N GLN A 217 -18.57 4.81 -31.98
CA GLN A 217 -18.17 6.20 -32.30
C GLN A 217 -17.97 7.05 -31.04
N GLU A 218 -18.77 6.82 -30.01
CA GLU A 218 -18.66 7.55 -28.75
C GLU A 218 -17.49 7.05 -27.90
N ILE A 219 -17.13 5.75 -28.00
CA ILE A 219 -15.90 5.20 -27.43
C ILE A 219 -14.67 5.88 -28.03
N LEU A 220 -14.59 5.99 -29.36
CA LEU A 220 -13.51 6.68 -30.08
C LEU A 220 -13.38 8.15 -29.65
N LYS A 221 -14.50 8.89 -29.65
CA LYS A 221 -14.53 10.29 -29.22
C LYS A 221 -14.14 10.45 -27.75
N LYS A 222 -14.57 9.54 -26.87
CA LYS A 222 -14.19 9.56 -25.44
C LYS A 222 -12.71 9.25 -25.24
N LEU A 223 -12.12 8.33 -26.01
CA LEU A 223 -10.67 8.05 -25.96
C LEU A 223 -9.85 9.27 -26.40
N GLN A 224 -10.26 9.97 -27.46
CA GLN A 224 -9.57 11.18 -27.95
C GLN A 224 -9.76 12.38 -27.01
N LEU A 225 -10.99 12.63 -26.56
CA LEU A 225 -11.32 13.77 -25.69
C LEU A 225 -10.67 13.64 -24.31
N LYS A 226 -10.47 12.42 -23.81
CA LYS A 226 -9.71 12.15 -22.59
C LYS A 226 -8.19 12.12 -22.81
N GLY A 227 -7.70 12.29 -24.04
CA GLY A 227 -6.28 12.33 -24.37
C GLY A 227 -5.57 10.97 -24.30
N HIS A 228 -6.32 9.87 -24.37
CA HIS A 228 -5.78 8.50 -24.32
C HIS A 228 -5.12 8.05 -25.62
N ILE A 229 -5.49 8.67 -26.74
CA ILE A 229 -4.99 8.35 -28.08
C ILE A 229 -4.64 9.64 -28.82
N THR A 230 -3.58 9.62 -29.63
CA THR A 230 -3.21 10.76 -30.48
C THR A 230 -4.18 10.90 -31.66
N ASN A 231 -4.16 12.05 -32.35
CA ASN A 231 -4.99 12.27 -33.53
C ASN A 231 -4.66 11.29 -34.66
N GLU A 232 -3.40 10.88 -34.78
CA GLU A 232 -2.97 9.85 -35.73
C GLU A 232 -3.57 8.49 -35.37
N LYS A 233 -3.54 8.12 -34.09
CA LYS A 233 -4.05 6.82 -33.60
C LYS A 233 -5.59 6.76 -33.62
N TYR A 234 -6.26 7.89 -33.41
CA TYR A 234 -7.71 8.03 -33.61
C TYR A 234 -8.11 7.67 -35.05
N LYS A 235 -7.42 8.24 -36.06
CA LYS A 235 -7.70 7.96 -37.47
C LYS A 235 -7.43 6.50 -37.82
N GLN A 236 -6.37 5.90 -37.28
CA GLN A 236 -6.07 4.47 -37.47
C GLN A 236 -7.16 3.56 -36.89
N LEU A 237 -7.68 3.89 -35.70
CA LEU A 237 -8.75 3.11 -35.05
C LEU A 237 -10.11 3.29 -35.74
N GLU A 238 -10.38 4.49 -36.25
CA GLU A 238 -11.56 4.79 -37.08
C GLU A 238 -11.49 4.00 -38.40
N GLU A 239 -10.33 3.96 -39.05
CA GLU A 239 -10.10 3.17 -40.26
C GLU A 239 -10.21 1.66 -40.00
N LYS A 240 -9.63 1.15 -38.89
CA LYS A 240 -9.78 -0.26 -38.47
C LYS A 240 -11.25 -0.63 -38.20
N MET A 241 -12.02 0.25 -37.58
CA MET A 241 -13.45 0.04 -37.33
C MET A 241 -14.25 0.01 -38.64
N GLU A 242 -13.97 0.93 -39.57
CA GLU A 242 -14.61 0.94 -40.89
C GLU A 242 -14.22 -0.30 -41.72
N LEU A 243 -12.97 -0.75 -41.62
CA LEU A 243 -12.47 -1.97 -42.28
C LEU A 243 -13.11 -3.23 -41.68
N ALA A 244 -13.26 -3.31 -40.37
CA ALA A 244 -13.91 -4.43 -39.69
C ALA A 244 -15.42 -4.49 -39.98
N GLN A 245 -16.08 -3.34 -40.16
CA GLN A 245 -17.47 -3.29 -40.63
C GLN A 245 -17.64 -3.70 -42.10
N ARG A 246 -16.55 -3.64 -42.90
CA ARG A 246 -16.55 -4.02 -44.32
C ARG A 246 -16.08 -5.46 -44.57
N LYS A 247 -15.44 -6.12 -43.61
CA LYS A 247 -14.85 -7.46 -43.74
C LYS A 247 -15.56 -8.52 -42.89
N ASP A 248 -16.73 -8.95 -43.36
CA ASP A 248 -17.20 -10.34 -43.20
C ASP A 248 -16.55 -11.28 -44.26
N GLY A 249 -15.40 -10.89 -44.83
CA GLY A 249 -14.70 -11.66 -45.85
C GLY A 249 -13.25 -11.20 -46.06
N GLU A 250 -12.34 -12.14 -45.82
CA GLU A 250 -10.94 -12.22 -46.26
C GLU A 250 -9.82 -11.42 -45.53
N MET A 251 -8.94 -12.27 -44.98
CA MET A 251 -7.65 -12.03 -44.34
C MET A 251 -6.64 -11.37 -45.30
N SER A 252 -5.92 -10.36 -44.84
CA SER A 252 -4.58 -10.08 -45.36
C SER A 252 -3.75 -9.36 -44.29
N SER A 253 -2.68 -10.03 -43.89
CA SER A 253 -1.55 -9.54 -43.12
C SER A 253 -0.76 -8.52 -43.91
N ASN A 254 -0.33 -7.43 -43.27
CA ASN A 254 0.84 -6.66 -43.69
C ASN A 254 1.62 -6.31 -42.42
N GLU A 255 2.69 -7.07 -42.20
CA GLU A 255 3.80 -6.71 -41.32
C GLU A 255 4.71 -5.76 -42.10
N ASP A 256 4.75 -4.50 -41.68
CA ASP A 256 6.00 -3.75 -41.51
C ASP A 256 5.67 -2.27 -41.25
N LEU A 257 6.16 -1.75 -40.12
CA LEU A 257 6.78 -0.43 -39.94
C LEU A 257 6.88 -0.11 -38.42
N MET A 258 8.00 0.51 -38.03
CA MET A 258 8.26 1.26 -36.78
C MET A 258 8.98 0.52 -35.64
N ARG A 259 10.31 0.46 -35.76
CA ARG A 259 11.25 -0.04 -34.75
C ARG A 259 11.41 0.84 -33.49
N ASP A 260 10.57 1.87 -33.32
CA ASP A 260 10.53 2.76 -32.14
C ASP A 260 9.27 2.53 -31.26
N SER A 261 8.31 1.73 -31.75
CA SER A 261 7.08 1.40 -31.00
C SER A 261 7.31 0.37 -29.89
N ASN A 262 8.37 -0.45 -30.02
CA ASN A 262 8.61 -1.61 -29.15
C ASN A 262 8.65 -1.29 -27.65
N PHE A 263 9.16 -0.13 -27.22
CA PHE A 263 9.27 0.17 -25.78
C PHE A 263 7.92 0.54 -25.13
N ASP A 264 7.08 1.27 -25.86
CA ASP A 264 5.74 1.62 -25.38
C ASP A 264 4.77 0.43 -25.56
N ASP A 265 4.97 -0.37 -26.60
CA ASP A 265 4.28 -1.64 -26.82
C ASP A 265 4.63 -2.66 -25.71
N ASP A 266 5.90 -2.76 -25.31
CA ASP A 266 6.35 -3.63 -24.19
C ASP A 266 5.67 -3.24 -22.88
N ILE A 267 5.66 -1.95 -22.53
CA ILE A 267 5.04 -1.46 -21.30
C ILE A 267 3.53 -1.69 -21.34
N THR A 268 2.89 -1.41 -22.47
CA THR A 268 1.46 -1.67 -22.68
C THR A 268 1.12 -3.15 -22.54
N HIS A 269 1.94 -4.04 -23.10
CA HIS A 269 1.79 -5.49 -22.96
C HIS A 269 1.96 -5.96 -21.51
N LEU A 270 2.96 -5.44 -20.78
CA LEU A 270 3.18 -5.75 -19.37
C LEU A 270 2.00 -5.27 -18.51
N LEU A 271 1.51 -4.05 -18.73
CA LEU A 271 0.32 -3.52 -18.05
C LEU A 271 -0.90 -4.39 -18.30
N ARG A 272 -1.14 -4.81 -19.55
CA ARG A 272 -2.24 -5.72 -19.92
C ARG A 272 -2.14 -7.04 -19.17
N THR A 273 -0.96 -7.65 -19.17
CA THR A 273 -0.72 -8.95 -18.51
C THR A 273 -1.01 -8.87 -17.01
N LEU A 274 -0.55 -7.80 -16.35
CA LEU A 274 -0.79 -7.56 -14.93
C LEU A 274 -2.27 -7.31 -14.63
N VAL A 275 -2.98 -6.55 -15.47
CA VAL A 275 -4.42 -6.33 -15.30
C VAL A 275 -5.21 -7.62 -15.46
N GLN A 276 -4.87 -8.45 -16.45
CA GLN A 276 -5.47 -9.78 -16.65
C GLN A 276 -5.22 -10.73 -15.47
N ALA A 277 -4.06 -10.60 -14.81
CA ALA A 277 -3.73 -11.33 -13.59
C ALA A 277 -4.47 -10.82 -12.34
N GLY A 278 -5.19 -9.70 -12.43
CA GLY A 278 -5.91 -9.08 -11.30
C GLY A 278 -5.09 -8.05 -10.52
N ASP A 279 -3.89 -7.68 -10.98
CA ASP A 279 -2.96 -6.79 -10.28
C ASP A 279 -3.18 -5.28 -10.57
N ARG A 280 -4.34 -4.91 -11.10
CA ARG A 280 -4.69 -3.50 -11.41
C ARG A 280 -4.45 -2.56 -10.23
N GLN A 281 -4.76 -3.00 -9.02
CA GLN A 281 -4.57 -2.21 -7.80
C GLN A 281 -3.10 -1.84 -7.55
N HIS A 282 -2.16 -2.71 -7.94
CA HIS A 282 -0.72 -2.48 -7.76
C HIS A 282 -0.17 -1.46 -8.75
N ILE A 283 -0.74 -1.40 -9.96
CA ILE A 283 -0.43 -0.36 -10.96
C ILE A 283 -0.91 1.00 -10.47
N ILE A 284 -2.14 1.07 -9.95
CA ILE A 284 -2.69 2.29 -9.35
C ILE A 284 -1.83 2.74 -8.16
N TRP A 285 -1.43 1.80 -7.31
CA TRP A 285 -0.54 2.09 -6.19
C TRP A 285 0.81 2.68 -6.66
N LEU A 286 1.45 2.12 -7.69
CA LEU A 286 2.68 2.67 -8.24
C LEU A 286 2.47 4.09 -8.77
N GLN A 287 1.36 4.34 -9.48
CA GLN A 287 0.98 5.66 -9.96
C GLN A 287 0.83 6.66 -8.79
N ASP A 288 0.13 6.27 -7.73
CA ASP A 288 -0.06 7.10 -6.53
C ASP A 288 1.28 7.46 -5.86
N VAL A 289 2.23 6.50 -5.77
CA VAL A 289 3.56 6.77 -5.22
C VAL A 289 4.33 7.77 -6.08
N LEU A 290 4.32 7.62 -7.41
CA LEU A 290 5.00 8.55 -8.32
C LEU A 290 4.45 9.98 -8.19
N LEU A 291 3.13 10.11 -8.09
CA LEU A 291 2.45 11.40 -7.90
C LEU A 291 2.75 12.00 -6.53
N GLU A 292 2.88 11.18 -5.48
CA GLU A 292 3.30 11.66 -4.16
C GLU A 292 4.75 12.19 -4.20
N VAL A 293 5.67 11.50 -4.89
CA VAL A 293 7.04 11.99 -5.07
C VAL A 293 7.05 13.32 -5.83
N CYS A 294 6.21 13.44 -6.86
CA CYS A 294 6.04 14.67 -7.62
C CYS A 294 5.54 15.83 -6.74
N TYR A 295 4.47 15.60 -5.98
CA TYR A 295 3.92 16.57 -5.03
C TYR A 295 4.96 17.09 -4.03
N VAL A 296 5.79 16.19 -3.50
CA VAL A 296 6.86 16.56 -2.56
C VAL A 296 7.98 17.34 -3.24
N LYS A 297 8.37 16.98 -4.47
CA LYS A 297 9.39 17.74 -5.24
C LYS A 297 8.95 19.15 -5.59
N LEU A 298 7.65 19.38 -5.80
CA LEU A 298 7.07 20.71 -5.98
C LEU A 298 7.10 21.56 -4.70
N GLY A 299 7.48 21.00 -3.55
CA GLY A 299 7.60 21.74 -2.29
C GLY A 299 6.25 22.11 -1.65
N LEU A 300 5.16 21.53 -2.14
CA LEU A 300 3.79 21.84 -1.70
C LEU A 300 3.46 21.20 -0.35
N ASN A 301 4.29 20.29 0.14
CA ASN A 301 4.11 19.53 1.39
C ASN A 301 4.45 20.31 2.68
N THR A 302 4.37 21.64 2.67
CA THR A 302 4.77 22.56 3.76
C THR A 302 4.13 22.26 5.13
N ARG A 303 2.97 21.59 5.17
CA ARG A 303 2.22 21.33 6.40
C ARG A 303 2.56 19.99 7.08
N LEU A 304 3.13 19.01 6.37
CA LEU A 304 3.44 17.67 6.88
C LEU A 304 4.70 17.09 6.19
N PRO A 305 5.91 17.58 6.51
CA PRO A 305 7.15 17.25 5.82
C PRO A 305 7.79 15.93 6.32
N GLU A 306 7.03 14.84 6.35
CA GLU A 306 7.47 13.61 7.03
C GLU A 306 7.20 12.33 6.23
N SER A 307 6.82 12.45 4.95
CA SER A 307 6.72 11.30 4.08
C SER A 307 8.10 10.77 3.70
N ILE A 308 8.20 9.47 3.42
CA ILE A 308 9.43 8.84 2.92
C ILE A 308 10.03 9.59 1.71
N PRO A 309 9.24 10.00 0.69
CA PRO A 309 9.75 10.83 -0.38
C PRO A 309 10.41 12.12 0.12
N PHE A 310 9.83 12.81 1.10
CA PHE A 310 10.40 14.06 1.62
C PHE A 310 11.76 13.85 2.27
N HIS A 311 11.90 12.84 3.13
CA HIS A 311 13.19 12.55 3.77
C HIS A 311 14.24 12.06 2.76
N ALA A 312 13.84 11.19 1.82
CA ALA A 312 14.74 10.72 0.77
C ALA A 312 15.24 11.87 -0.11
N ILE A 313 14.35 12.77 -0.56
CA ILE A 313 14.70 13.94 -1.36
C ILE A 313 15.62 14.89 -0.58
N LYS A 314 15.31 15.17 0.70
CA LYS A 314 16.14 16.02 1.56
C LYS A 314 17.55 15.45 1.77
N MET A 315 17.68 14.12 1.80
CA MET A 315 18.95 13.41 1.91
C MET A 315 19.62 13.14 0.56
N MET A 316 19.04 13.59 -0.56
CA MET A 316 19.50 13.31 -1.92
C MET A 316 19.62 11.80 -2.25
N LEU A 317 18.68 11.01 -1.73
CA LEU A 317 18.61 9.56 -1.94
C LEU A 317 17.47 9.19 -2.89
N SER A 318 17.67 8.10 -3.64
CA SER A 318 16.59 7.51 -4.44
C SER A 318 15.48 6.96 -3.53
N ILE A 319 14.23 7.20 -3.90
CA ILE A 319 13.06 7.00 -3.05
C ILE A 319 12.63 5.53 -3.12
N PRO A 320 12.58 4.78 -2.00
CA PRO A 320 12.18 3.38 -2.01
C PRO A 320 10.67 3.19 -2.18
N LEU A 321 10.30 2.21 -2.98
CA LEU A 321 8.93 1.74 -3.17
C LEU A 321 8.58 0.75 -2.05
N ILE A 322 7.95 1.24 -0.99
CA ILE A 322 7.73 0.48 0.25
C ILE A 322 6.39 -0.27 0.21
N PRO A 323 6.38 -1.61 0.33
CA PRO A 323 5.15 -2.40 0.39
C PRO A 323 4.56 -2.41 1.81
N TYR A 324 3.43 -1.74 1.99
CA TYR A 324 2.68 -1.74 3.25
C TYR A 324 1.66 -2.88 3.34
N THR A 325 1.23 -3.48 2.24
CA THR A 325 0.36 -4.67 2.23
C THR A 325 1.13 -5.94 1.88
N GLU A 326 0.57 -7.11 2.17
CA GLU A 326 1.15 -8.38 1.72
C GLU A 326 1.08 -8.51 0.21
N GLU A 327 -0.04 -8.10 -0.38
CA GLU A 327 -0.26 -8.10 -1.83
C GLU A 327 0.84 -7.28 -2.54
N GLN A 328 1.16 -6.09 -2.03
CA GLN A 328 2.29 -5.28 -2.52
C GLN A 328 3.64 -5.98 -2.33
N GLN A 329 3.84 -6.74 -1.24
CA GLN A 329 5.08 -7.48 -1.04
C GLN A 329 5.20 -8.65 -2.02
N VAL A 330 4.09 -9.29 -2.36
CA VAL A 330 4.02 -10.38 -3.35
C VAL A 330 4.28 -9.83 -4.76
N VAL A 331 3.62 -8.73 -5.14
CA VAL A 331 3.78 -8.14 -6.48
C VAL A 331 5.21 -7.63 -6.73
N LEU A 332 5.91 -7.14 -5.69
CA LEU A 332 7.33 -6.78 -5.80
C LEU A 332 8.29 -7.97 -5.98
N ARG A 333 7.79 -9.21 -5.95
CA ARG A 333 8.54 -10.41 -6.31
C ARG A 333 8.06 -11.01 -7.64
N ASP A 334 6.97 -10.49 -8.18
CA ASP A 334 6.46 -10.93 -9.48
C ASP A 334 7.40 -10.47 -10.60
N LYS A 335 7.72 -11.39 -11.51
CA LYS A 335 8.68 -11.12 -12.57
C LYS A 335 8.15 -10.09 -13.57
N THR A 336 6.85 -10.16 -13.88
CA THR A 336 6.20 -9.25 -14.84
C THR A 336 6.16 -7.84 -14.29
N PHE A 337 5.83 -7.69 -13.00
CA PHE A 337 5.85 -6.40 -12.32
C PHE A 337 7.27 -5.83 -12.20
N LEU A 338 8.27 -6.64 -11.86
CA LEU A 338 9.66 -6.19 -11.82
C LEU A 338 10.17 -5.76 -13.20
N GLN A 339 9.81 -6.48 -14.27
CA GLN A 339 10.11 -6.07 -15.65
C GLN A 339 9.46 -4.74 -16.01
N LEU A 340 8.21 -4.51 -15.60
CA LEU A 340 7.55 -3.21 -15.76
C LEU A 340 8.34 -2.12 -15.04
N LEU A 341 8.71 -2.32 -13.77
CA LEU A 341 9.48 -1.34 -13.01
C LEU A 341 10.83 -1.01 -13.67
N GLU A 342 11.55 -2.03 -14.17
CA GLU A 342 12.80 -1.86 -14.90
C GLU A 342 12.62 -1.07 -16.19
N LYS A 343 11.59 -1.41 -16.99
CA LYS A 343 11.25 -0.70 -18.23
C LYS A 343 10.85 0.75 -17.95
N LEU A 344 10.18 1.04 -16.84
CA LEU A 344 9.89 2.42 -16.43
C LEU A 344 11.12 3.18 -15.91
N GLY A 345 12.26 2.50 -15.74
CA GLY A 345 13.53 3.10 -15.31
C GLY A 345 13.72 3.14 -13.79
N LEU A 346 12.94 2.39 -13.01
CA LEU A 346 13.17 2.26 -11.57
C LEU A 346 14.38 1.36 -11.30
N HIS A 347 15.14 1.68 -10.27
CA HIS A 347 16.26 0.84 -9.84
C HIS A 347 15.75 -0.33 -8.98
N LEU A 348 15.85 -1.57 -9.46
CA LEU A 348 15.28 -2.73 -8.76
C LEU A 348 15.97 -3.15 -7.45
N GLY A 349 17.08 -2.52 -7.08
CA GLY A 349 17.85 -2.85 -5.89
C GLY A 349 18.62 -4.17 -6.07
N SER A 350 19.92 -4.09 -6.34
CA SER A 350 20.77 -5.26 -6.57
C SER A 350 21.78 -5.51 -5.45
N GLY A 351 21.67 -4.77 -4.32
CA GLY A 351 22.62 -4.83 -3.20
C GLY A 351 22.00 -5.35 -1.90
N ILE A 352 22.87 -5.85 -1.02
CA ILE A 352 22.53 -6.41 0.32
C ILE A 352 21.74 -5.40 1.19
N CYS A 353 21.86 -4.09 0.91
CA CYS A 353 21.15 -3.01 1.61
C CYS A 353 20.00 -2.37 0.82
N GLN A 354 19.68 -2.85 -0.39
CA GLN A 354 18.60 -2.31 -1.24
C GLN A 354 17.48 -3.34 -1.40
N MET A 355 16.67 -3.47 -0.35
CA MET A 355 15.58 -4.45 -0.29
C MET A 355 14.37 -4.15 -1.18
N PHE A 356 14.21 -2.91 -1.64
CA PHE A 356 13.04 -2.46 -2.40
C PHE A 356 13.47 -1.69 -3.65
N PRO A 357 12.71 -1.79 -4.75
CA PRO A 357 12.89 -0.94 -5.92
C PRO A 357 12.84 0.55 -5.56
N ARG A 358 13.53 1.39 -6.34
CA ARG A 358 13.65 2.82 -6.05
C ARG A 358 13.36 3.69 -7.25
N ILE A 359 12.64 4.77 -6.99
CA ILE A 359 12.47 5.90 -7.90
C ILE A 359 13.76 6.73 -7.84
N PRO A 360 14.45 6.95 -8.98
CA PRO A 360 15.69 7.71 -9.00
C PRO A 360 15.51 9.15 -8.50
N PHE A 361 16.41 9.61 -7.63
CA PHE A 361 16.36 10.96 -7.06
C PHE A 361 16.38 12.07 -8.13
N PHE A 362 17.11 11.85 -9.23
CA PHE A 362 17.30 12.84 -10.29
C PHE A 362 16.07 13.02 -11.21
N TRP A 363 15.02 12.19 -11.07
CA TRP A 363 13.80 12.39 -11.86
C TRP A 363 13.15 13.75 -11.55
N THR A 364 12.78 14.48 -12.60
CA THR A 364 12.06 15.76 -12.51
C THR A 364 10.58 15.53 -12.28
N CYS A 365 9.85 16.60 -11.92
CA CYS A 365 8.39 16.54 -11.78
C CYS A 365 7.72 16.12 -13.10
N ASP A 366 8.19 16.63 -14.24
CA ASP A 366 7.69 16.24 -15.57
C ASP A 366 7.91 14.75 -15.85
N MET A 367 9.10 14.23 -15.56
CA MET A 367 9.39 12.80 -15.73
C MET A 367 8.46 11.94 -14.88
N LEU A 368 8.30 12.29 -13.59
CA LEU A 368 7.42 11.57 -12.67
C LEU A 368 5.97 11.58 -13.14
N PHE A 369 5.47 12.74 -13.56
CA PHE A 369 4.10 12.88 -14.03
C PHE A 369 3.88 12.13 -15.34
N ASN A 370 4.80 12.23 -16.31
CA ASN A 370 4.72 11.51 -17.58
C ASN A 370 4.73 9.99 -17.36
N ILE A 371 5.62 9.49 -16.50
CA ILE A 371 5.65 8.05 -16.16
C ILE A 371 4.35 7.64 -15.48
N ALA A 372 3.82 8.45 -14.55
CA ALA A 372 2.53 8.19 -13.92
C ALA A 372 1.37 8.14 -14.94
N THR A 373 1.35 9.01 -15.95
CA THR A 373 0.31 8.98 -17.01
C THR A 373 0.38 7.73 -17.89
N ARG A 374 1.57 7.14 -18.09
CA ARG A 374 1.74 5.90 -18.84
C ARG A 374 1.16 4.68 -18.12
N LEU A 375 1.05 4.75 -16.79
CA LEU A 375 0.44 3.68 -15.98
C LEU A 375 -1.09 3.68 -16.04
N GLY A 376 -1.73 4.76 -16.49
CA GLY A 376 -3.18 4.88 -16.52
C GLY A 376 -3.72 6.31 -16.39
N PRO A 377 -5.05 6.49 -16.48
CA PRO A 377 -5.69 7.79 -16.28
C PRO A 377 -5.44 8.30 -14.85
N ILE A 378 -5.01 9.55 -14.73
CA ILE A 378 -4.85 10.22 -13.43
C ILE A 378 -6.17 10.84 -13.02
N LYS A 379 -6.67 10.45 -11.85
CA LYS A 379 -7.88 11.03 -11.26
C LYS A 379 -7.58 12.42 -10.72
N LYS A 380 -7.98 13.46 -11.45
CA LYS A 380 -7.76 14.87 -11.08
C LYS A 380 -8.29 15.22 -9.68
N GLU A 381 -9.37 14.58 -9.26
CA GLU A 381 -9.96 14.75 -7.91
C GLU A 381 -9.05 14.28 -6.77
N LYS A 382 -8.12 13.35 -7.04
CA LYS A 382 -7.17 12.83 -6.06
C LYS A 382 -5.80 13.52 -6.12
N LEU A 383 -5.59 14.39 -7.11
CA LEU A 383 -4.30 15.04 -7.33
C LEU A 383 -4.12 16.17 -6.30
N LYS A 384 -2.97 16.19 -5.63
CA LYS A 384 -2.65 17.18 -4.59
C LYS A 384 -2.04 18.49 -5.13
N PHE A 385 -1.91 18.59 -6.45
CA PHE A 385 -1.27 19.70 -7.15
C PHE A 385 -1.96 19.94 -8.50
N SER A 386 -1.78 21.11 -9.08
CA SER A 386 -2.34 21.46 -10.40
C SER A 386 -1.32 21.29 -11.52
N TYR A 387 -1.81 21.21 -12.77
CA TYR A 387 -0.93 21.14 -13.95
C TYR A 387 -0.13 22.43 -14.15
N ASP A 388 -0.66 23.57 -13.72
CA ASP A 388 0.02 24.87 -13.79
C ASP A 388 1.24 24.91 -12.86
N GLU A 389 1.16 24.24 -11.70
CA GLU A 389 2.28 24.11 -10.76
C GLU A 389 3.43 23.25 -11.32
N LEU A 390 3.15 22.31 -12.22
CA LEU A 390 4.19 21.54 -12.94
C LEU A 390 4.95 22.43 -13.93
N MET A 391 4.24 23.26 -14.68
CA MET A 391 4.82 24.13 -15.71
C MET A 391 5.70 25.24 -15.13
N LEU A 392 5.39 25.71 -13.93
CA LEU A 392 6.19 26.71 -13.19
C LEU A 392 7.51 26.12 -12.63
N SER A 393 7.72 24.81 -12.72
CA SER A 393 8.86 24.11 -12.12
C SER A 393 10.04 23.84 -13.07
N ASN A 394 9.93 24.17 -14.37
CA ASN A 394 11.05 24.07 -15.32
C ASN A 394 11.93 25.34 -15.36
N PRO A 395 13.26 25.22 -15.54
CA PRO A 395 14.22 26.01 -14.78
C PRO A 395 14.94 27.07 -15.63
N ASP A 396 14.75 28.33 -15.26
CA ASP A 396 15.82 29.33 -15.30
C ASP A 396 15.99 29.86 -13.88
N ASN A 397 16.62 29.06 -13.02
CA ASN A 397 17.29 29.54 -11.82
C ASN A 397 18.25 28.48 -11.30
N SER A 398 19.44 28.47 -11.89
CA SER A 398 20.67 28.16 -11.16
C SER A 398 20.83 29.18 -10.03
N ALA A 399 20.13 29.02 -8.92
CA ALA A 399 20.25 29.94 -7.78
C ALA A 399 20.20 29.18 -6.46
N THR A 400 21.39 28.78 -6.04
CA THR A 400 21.80 28.57 -4.65
C THR A 400 21.03 27.50 -3.87
N ALA A 401 21.67 26.33 -3.78
CA ALA A 401 21.80 25.65 -2.50
C ALA A 401 22.21 26.70 -1.45
N LYS A 402 21.23 27.29 -0.75
CA LYS A 402 21.51 27.96 0.52
C LYS A 402 22.02 26.85 1.42
N ASN A 403 23.31 26.91 1.74
CA ASN A 403 23.98 26.14 2.78
C ASN A 403 23.17 26.25 4.07
N ILE A 404 22.22 25.34 4.27
CA ILE A 404 21.66 25.06 5.58
C ILE A 404 22.65 24.05 6.16
N GLY A 405 23.53 24.54 7.04
CA GLY A 405 24.59 23.75 7.67
C GLY A 405 24.07 22.38 8.11
N SER A 406 24.55 21.35 7.42
CA SER A 406 24.23 19.96 7.67
C SER A 406 25.01 19.48 8.90
N PRO A 407 24.36 18.92 9.93
CA PRO A 407 25.07 18.09 10.87
C PRO A 407 25.46 16.80 10.15
N VAL A 408 26.76 16.54 10.06
CA VAL A 408 27.31 15.28 9.56
C VAL A 408 26.84 14.18 10.51
N LEU A 409 25.93 13.31 10.05
CA LEU A 409 25.55 12.11 10.78
C LEU A 409 26.62 11.02 10.54
N PRO A 410 27.02 10.27 11.57
CA PRO A 410 28.03 9.23 11.43
C PRO A 410 27.50 8.03 10.62
N PRO A 411 28.40 7.23 10.02
CA PRO A 411 28.05 6.11 9.16
C PRO A 411 27.30 5.00 9.92
N LEU A 412 26.31 4.40 9.25
CA LEU A 412 25.34 3.41 9.75
C LEU A 412 25.92 2.04 10.17
N SER A 413 27.24 1.91 10.37
CA SER A 413 27.91 0.62 10.60
C SER A 413 28.18 0.28 12.06
N SER A 414 27.61 0.99 13.03
CA SER A 414 27.72 0.60 14.45
C SER A 414 26.41 0.79 15.22
N CYS A 415 25.76 -0.35 15.49
CA CYS A 415 24.85 -0.64 16.60
C CYS A 415 23.93 0.49 17.12
N PHE A 416 22.67 0.48 16.68
CA PHE A 416 21.60 1.26 17.32
C PHE A 416 21.01 0.52 18.52
N THR A 417 21.38 0.94 19.73
CA THR A 417 20.54 0.74 20.91
C THR A 417 19.46 1.84 20.94
N LEU A 418 18.29 1.57 21.52
CA LEU A 418 17.18 2.54 21.68
C LEU A 418 17.66 3.86 22.33
N SER A 419 18.66 3.77 23.21
CA SER A 419 19.34 4.92 23.81
C SER A 419 20.05 5.84 22.80
N SER A 420 20.67 5.27 21.76
CA SER A 420 21.37 6.02 20.71
C SER A 420 20.39 6.72 19.78
N TRP A 421 19.24 6.11 19.50
CA TRP A 421 18.17 6.74 18.72
C TRP A 421 17.49 7.88 19.51
N LEU A 422 17.16 7.67 20.79
CA LEU A 422 16.63 8.71 21.66
C LEU A 422 17.58 9.91 21.77
N THR A 423 18.89 9.65 21.88
CA THR A 423 19.91 10.71 21.94
C THR A 423 19.98 11.51 20.64
N ALA A 424 19.89 10.85 19.47
CA ALA A 424 19.86 11.51 18.16
C ALA A 424 18.59 12.36 17.96
N VAL A 425 17.44 11.88 18.42
CA VAL A 425 16.17 12.64 18.41
C VAL A 425 16.24 13.84 19.35
N GLN A 426 16.84 13.68 20.53
CA GLN A 426 17.05 14.77 21.48
C GLN A 426 17.97 15.87 20.88
N GLN A 427 19.06 15.48 20.24
CA GLN A 427 19.97 16.40 19.54
C GLN A 427 19.28 17.13 18.38
N SER A 428 18.47 16.43 17.59
CA SER A 428 17.70 17.06 16.50
C SER A 428 16.70 18.10 17.02
N LYS A 429 16.09 17.83 18.19
CA LYS A 429 15.17 18.75 18.87
C LYS A 429 15.87 20.01 19.42
N GLU A 430 17.10 19.88 19.94
CA GLU A 430 17.94 21.00 20.36
C GLU A 430 18.36 21.87 19.17
N ILE A 431 18.77 21.24 18.06
CA ILE A 431 19.13 21.94 16.80
C ILE A 431 17.92 22.71 16.24
N PHE A 432 16.73 22.11 16.28
CA PHE A 432 15.50 22.76 15.86
C PHE A 432 15.14 23.98 16.73
N ARG A 433 15.32 23.89 18.06
CA ARG A 433 15.13 25.02 18.98
C ARG A 433 16.15 26.14 18.77
N ALA A 434 17.40 25.80 18.48
CA ALA A 434 18.44 26.77 18.15
C ALA A 434 18.15 27.50 16.82
N ALA A 435 17.67 26.76 15.81
CA ALA A 435 17.25 27.35 14.54
C ALA A 435 16.05 28.30 14.71
N GLN A 436 15.08 27.97 15.57
CA GLN A 436 13.95 28.88 15.87
C GLN A 436 14.38 30.16 16.62
N LYS A 437 15.36 30.08 17.53
CA LYS A 437 15.93 31.27 18.18
C LYS A 437 16.66 32.19 17.20
N ASN A 438 17.36 31.63 16.22
CA ASN A 438 18.07 32.42 15.20
C ASN A 438 17.13 33.10 14.20
N VAL A 439 15.94 32.53 13.94
CA VAL A 439 14.90 33.18 13.12
C VAL A 439 14.26 34.37 13.86
N MET A 440 14.14 34.32 15.19
CA MET A 440 13.62 35.44 15.98
C MET A 440 14.59 36.62 16.15
N LEU A 441 15.90 36.41 15.94
CA LEU A 441 16.92 37.47 16.04
C LEU A 441 17.13 38.24 14.72
N PHE A 442 16.51 37.82 13.61
CA PHE A 442 16.71 38.40 12.28
C PHE A 442 15.49 39.19 11.73
N ASN A 443 14.60 39.66 12.61
CA ASN A 443 13.55 40.61 12.20
C ASN A 443 13.66 41.95 12.95
N PRO A 444 14.58 42.86 12.57
CA PRO A 444 14.50 44.24 12.97
C PRO A 444 13.63 44.97 11.94
N ASN A 445 12.30 44.95 12.15
CA ASN A 445 11.31 45.96 11.74
C ASN A 445 9.89 45.37 11.78
N SER A 446 9.37 45.23 13.01
CA SER A 446 7.95 45.39 13.34
C SER A 446 7.85 45.74 14.82
#